data_AF-A0A820QMU8-F1
#
_entry.id   AF-A0A820QMU8-F1
#
_cell.length_a   1.000
_cell.length_b   1.000
_cell.length_c   1.000
_cell.angle_alpha   90.00
_cell.angle_beta   90.00
_cell.angle_gamma   90.00
#
_symmetry.space_group_name_H-M   'P 1'
#
loop_
_entity.id
_entity.type
_entity.pdbx_description
1 polymer ?
#
loop_
_entity_poly.entity_id
_entity_poly.type
_entity_poly.pdbx_seq_one_letter_code
_entity_poly.pdbx_strand_id
1 'polypeptide(L)'
;MQFHFISSAASACSGLLPIVKEEPLLRKAEIALAQGYEKSKYVGEHLYASVNIYHVGQISGDTQNNVNWISDDVCSASLVDLALKSSFQISIPTTERVYHLLNPYVITYDNYLNLLREADLNFDTVSPKIFINAILTTIDTTNLLVKLSSFFEQSFNKNGILELLKYETVKTVERCEIFKKLSTN
;
A
#
# COMPACT_ATOMS: atom_id res chain seq x y z
N MET A 1 6.16 14.26 24.35
CA MET A 1 5.52 14.40 23.02
C MET A 1 5.95 13.22 22.18
N GLN A 2 5.01 12.37 21.76
CA GLN A 2 5.30 11.27 20.82
C GLN A 2 4.99 11.76 19.40
N PHE A 3 5.82 11.36 18.44
CA PHE A 3 5.63 11.71 17.03
C PHE A 3 5.26 10.47 16.23
N HIS A 4 4.24 10.64 15.38
CA HIS A 4 3.60 9.59 14.59
C HIS A 4 3.82 9.93 13.12
N PHE A 5 4.63 9.12 12.44
CA PHE A 5 5.01 9.33 11.05
C PHE A 5 4.25 8.39 10.13
N ILE A 6 3.38 8.97 9.31
CA ILE A 6 2.65 8.24 8.27
C ILE A 6 3.56 8.13 7.04
N SER A 7 4.19 6.98 6.92
CA SER A 7 5.00 6.59 5.78
C SER A 7 4.16 5.83 4.75
N SER A 8 4.80 5.32 3.71
CA SER A 8 4.18 4.49 2.68
C SER A 8 4.89 3.14 2.64
N ALA A 9 4.16 2.05 2.41
CA ALA A 9 4.78 0.77 2.11
C ALA A 9 5.79 0.88 0.96
N ALA A 10 5.58 1.81 0.02
CA ALA A 10 6.49 2.03 -1.09
C ALA A 10 7.95 2.43 -0.68
N SER A 11 8.19 2.85 0.58
CA SER A 11 9.52 3.16 1.10
C SER A 11 10.46 1.95 1.22
N ALA A 12 9.91 0.73 1.21
CA ALA A 12 10.66 -0.52 1.23
C ALA A 12 10.44 -1.38 -0.04
N CYS A 13 9.90 -0.76 -1.10
CA CYS A 13 9.37 -1.49 -2.25
C CYS A 13 10.36 -1.83 -3.39
N SER A 14 11.68 -1.81 -3.19
CA SER A 14 12.62 -2.00 -4.32
C SER A 14 12.76 -3.43 -4.85
N GLY A 15 12.14 -4.43 -4.21
CA GLY A 15 12.29 -5.84 -4.59
C GLY A 15 13.53 -6.51 -3.99
N LEU A 16 14.36 -5.79 -3.24
CA LEU A 16 15.57 -6.33 -2.60
C LEU A 16 15.28 -7.17 -1.34
N LEU A 17 14.06 -7.09 -0.80
CA LEU A 17 13.63 -7.83 0.37
C LEU A 17 12.53 -8.81 -0.04
N PRO A 18 12.66 -10.13 0.19
CA PRO A 18 11.62 -11.09 -0.18
C PRO A 18 10.35 -10.93 0.67
N ILE A 19 10.51 -10.51 1.93
CA ILE A 19 9.44 -10.17 2.87
C ILE A 19 9.88 -8.92 3.63
N VAL A 20 9.03 -7.89 3.69
CA VAL A 20 9.28 -6.69 4.48
C VAL A 20 8.67 -6.88 5.87
N LYS A 21 9.54 -6.96 6.88
CA LYS A 21 9.14 -7.12 8.28
C LYS A 21 8.72 -5.79 8.90
N GLU A 22 7.94 -5.85 9.97
CA GLU A 22 7.56 -4.70 10.79
C GLU A 22 8.73 -4.24 11.69
N GLU A 23 9.85 -3.87 11.07
CA GLU A 23 11.08 -3.43 11.72
C GLU A 23 11.59 -2.15 11.05
N PRO A 24 12.36 -1.30 11.75
CA PRO A 24 12.98 -0.14 11.14
C PRO A 24 13.77 -0.52 9.90
N LEU A 25 13.60 0.25 8.84
CA LEU A 25 14.28 0.03 7.59
C LEU A 25 15.81 0.09 7.74
N LEU A 26 16.51 -0.74 6.97
CA LEU A 26 17.96 -0.71 6.89
C LEU A 26 18.42 0.63 6.31
N ARG A 27 19.57 1.13 6.77
CA ARG A 27 20.23 2.31 6.21
C ARG A 27 20.88 2.03 4.84
N LYS A 28 20.05 1.65 3.87
CA LYS A 28 20.39 1.33 2.49
C LYS A 28 19.33 1.95 1.58
N ALA A 29 19.64 3.08 0.95
CA ALA A 29 18.66 3.83 0.15
C ALA A 29 18.14 3.04 -1.06
N GLU A 30 18.83 1.97 -1.44
CA GLU A 30 18.46 1.05 -2.51
C GLU A 30 17.21 0.22 -2.19
N ILE A 31 16.75 0.18 -0.92
CA ILE A 31 15.52 -0.53 -0.54
C ILE A 31 14.25 0.24 -0.93
N ALA A 32 14.35 1.55 -1.12
CA ALA A 32 13.25 2.38 -1.60
C ALA A 32 13.14 2.28 -3.12
N LEU A 33 11.93 2.35 -3.67
CA LEU A 33 11.75 2.46 -5.12
C LEU A 33 12.51 3.69 -5.65
N ALA A 34 13.03 3.59 -6.88
CA ALA A 34 13.90 4.62 -7.46
C ALA A 34 13.22 5.98 -7.65
N GLN A 35 11.91 6.06 -7.48
CA GLN A 35 11.05 7.23 -7.64
C GLN A 35 11.18 8.20 -6.44
N GLY A 36 10.88 9.49 -6.70
CA GLY A 36 11.14 10.57 -5.74
C GLY A 36 10.24 10.52 -4.50
N TYR A 37 9.01 10.04 -4.64
CA TYR A 37 8.05 9.93 -3.54
C TYR A 37 8.55 8.95 -2.47
N GLU A 38 8.97 7.76 -2.88
CA GLU A 38 9.38 6.66 -2.03
C GLU A 38 10.68 6.95 -1.32
N LYS A 39 11.65 7.54 -2.03
CA LYS A 39 12.89 8.04 -1.44
C LYS A 39 12.62 9.10 -0.37
N SER A 40 11.66 10.00 -0.60
CA SER A 40 11.33 11.03 0.39
C SER A 40 10.73 10.43 1.67
N LYS A 41 9.90 9.37 1.54
CA LYS A 41 9.35 8.63 2.68
C LYS A 41 10.44 7.88 3.45
N TYR A 42 11.30 7.15 2.75
CA TYR A 42 12.45 6.45 3.33
C TYR A 42 13.37 7.41 4.11
N VAL A 43 13.68 8.59 3.56
CA VAL A 43 14.46 9.61 4.26
C VAL A 43 13.74 10.09 5.52
N GLY A 44 12.43 10.35 5.44
CA GLY A 44 11.60 10.74 6.57
C GLY A 44 11.66 9.76 7.74
N GLU A 45 11.61 8.46 7.47
CA GLU A 45 11.73 7.41 8.49
C GLU A 45 13.09 7.45 9.22
N HIS A 46 14.16 7.78 8.51
CA HIS A 46 15.53 7.80 9.05
C HIS A 46 15.89 9.09 9.78
N LEU A 47 15.14 10.18 9.54
CA LEU A 47 15.37 11.46 10.20
C LEU A 47 15.01 11.45 11.69
N TYR A 48 14.17 10.50 12.13
CA TYR A 48 13.70 10.48 13.50
C TYR A 48 14.02 9.15 14.21
N ALA A 49 14.84 9.21 15.25
CA ALA A 49 15.31 8.02 15.98
C ALA A 49 14.28 7.40 16.96
N SER A 50 13.12 8.04 17.17
CA SER A 50 12.16 7.65 18.22
C SER A 50 10.72 7.95 17.85
N VAL A 51 10.28 7.46 16.69
CA VAL A 51 8.94 7.72 16.14
C VAL A 51 8.17 6.44 15.89
N ASN A 52 6.85 6.53 15.97
CA ASN A 52 5.97 5.48 15.45
C ASN A 52 5.88 5.65 13.93
N ILE A 53 6.23 4.60 13.18
CA ILE A 53 6.21 4.58 11.72
C ILE A 53 5.04 3.70 11.28
N TYR A 54 4.22 4.25 10.40
CA TYR A 54 3.09 3.54 9.82
C TYR A 54 3.32 3.42 8.31
N HIS A 55 3.69 2.24 7.83
CA HIS A 55 3.76 1.96 6.39
C HIS A 55 2.34 1.72 5.88
N VAL A 56 1.77 2.72 5.22
CA VAL A 56 0.42 2.62 4.68
C VAL A 56 0.45 2.10 3.25
N GLY A 57 -0.44 1.15 2.96
CA GLY A 57 -0.70 0.64 1.62
C GLY A 57 -1.42 1.63 0.73
N GLN A 58 -1.98 1.13 -0.36
CA GLN A 58 -2.87 1.94 -1.18
C GLN A 58 -4.20 2.08 -0.43
N ILE A 59 -4.65 3.31 -0.22
CA ILE A 59 -5.94 3.59 0.44
C ILE A 59 -7.02 3.69 -0.64
N SER A 60 -8.14 2.99 -0.49
CA SER A 60 -9.30 3.10 -1.37
C SER A 60 -10.60 3.34 -0.59
N GLY A 61 -11.68 3.67 -1.29
CA GLY A 61 -13.02 3.57 -0.72
C GLY A 61 -13.48 2.12 -0.76
N ASP A 62 -14.08 1.67 0.35
CA ASP A 62 -14.71 0.37 0.57
C ASP A 62 -13.78 -0.88 0.65
N THR A 63 -14.22 -1.85 1.46
CA THR A 63 -13.52 -3.07 1.87
C THR A 63 -14.29 -4.29 1.42
N GLN A 64 -13.83 -4.93 0.35
CA GLN A 64 -13.58 -6.37 0.37
C GLN A 64 -12.87 -6.84 -0.90
N ASN A 65 -11.74 -7.52 -0.63
CA ASN A 65 -11.02 -8.44 -1.48
C ASN A 65 -10.15 -7.78 -2.61
N ASN A 66 -8.82 -8.01 -2.53
CA ASN A 66 -7.62 -7.53 -3.29
C ASN A 66 -7.65 -6.66 -4.54
N VAL A 67 -6.43 -6.24 -4.85
CA VAL A 67 -5.84 -5.01 -4.48
C VAL A 67 -5.56 -4.86 -2.99
N ASN A 68 -4.29 -4.58 -2.65
CA ASN A 68 -3.82 -4.31 -1.29
C ASN A 68 -4.33 -2.94 -0.79
N TRP A 69 -5.65 -2.80 -0.90
CA TRP A 69 -6.47 -1.67 -0.60
C TRP A 69 -6.95 -1.84 0.82
N ILE A 70 -6.56 -0.89 1.64
CA ILE A 70 -7.15 -0.66 2.95
C ILE A 70 -8.16 0.47 2.79
N SER A 71 -9.34 0.32 3.38
CA SER A 71 -10.30 1.41 3.37
C SER A 71 -9.82 2.55 4.27
N ASP A 72 -10.17 3.79 3.92
CA ASP A 72 -9.73 4.99 4.65
C ASP A 72 -10.19 5.00 6.12
N ASP A 73 -11.41 4.52 6.39
CA ASP A 73 -11.97 4.39 7.73
C ASP A 73 -11.21 3.37 8.58
N VAL A 74 -10.89 2.20 8.01
CA VAL A 74 -10.06 1.19 8.67
C VAL A 74 -8.66 1.74 8.92
N CYS A 75 -8.03 2.38 7.92
CA CYS A 75 -6.69 2.93 8.05
C CYS A 75 -6.63 4.02 9.13
N SER A 76 -7.54 5.00 9.08
CA SER A 76 -7.58 6.12 10.02
C SER A 76 -7.88 5.65 11.45
N ALA A 77 -8.87 4.76 11.63
CA ALA A 77 -9.18 4.22 12.95
C ALA A 77 -8.03 3.37 13.52
N SER A 78 -7.31 2.62 12.66
CA SER A 78 -6.14 1.84 13.07
C SER A 78 -4.97 2.72 13.49
N LEU A 79 -4.72 3.83 12.78
CA LEU A 79 -3.72 4.83 13.17
C LEU A 79 -4.02 5.39 14.56
N VAL A 80 -5.27 5.74 14.84
CA VAL A 80 -5.69 6.28 16.14
C VAL A 80 -5.53 5.23 17.24
N ASP A 81 -6.00 3.99 17.03
CA ASP A 81 -5.88 2.89 17.99
C ASP A 81 -4.41 2.63 18.37
N LEU A 82 -3.55 2.49 17.36
CA LEU A 82 -2.11 2.27 17.55
C LEU A 82 -1.44 3.46 18.23
N ALA A 83 -1.79 4.70 17.84
CA ALA A 83 -1.22 5.90 18.43
C ALA A 83 -1.55 5.99 19.92
N LEU A 84 -2.82 5.79 20.29
CA LEU A 84 -3.27 5.81 21.68
C LEU A 84 -2.61 4.70 22.50
N LYS A 85 -2.53 3.47 21.99
CA LYS A 85 -1.86 2.36 22.71
C LYS A 85 -0.36 2.61 22.92
N SER A 86 0.33 3.19 21.94
CA SER A 86 1.76 3.53 22.07
C SER A 86 2.02 4.66 23.06
N SER A 87 1.05 5.53 23.31
CA SER A 87 1.17 6.67 24.25
C SER A 87 1.32 6.26 25.71
N PHE A 88 0.89 5.05 26.06
CA PHE A 88 0.95 4.53 27.43
C PHE A 88 2.19 3.69 27.75
N GLN A 89 3.10 3.49 26.78
CA GLN A 89 4.30 2.68 26.97
C GLN A 89 5.57 3.55 26.95
N ILE A 90 6.15 3.77 28.14
CA ILE A 90 7.21 4.76 28.38
C ILE A 90 8.60 4.31 27.87
N SER A 91 8.78 3.03 27.53
CA SER A 91 10.08 2.45 27.15
C SER A 91 9.96 1.40 26.04
N ILE A 92 9.33 1.75 24.93
CA ILE A 92 9.19 0.86 23.77
C ILE A 92 10.50 0.87 22.94
N PRO A 93 11.17 -0.27 22.71
CA PRO A 93 12.29 -0.38 21.76
C PRO A 93 11.92 0.17 20.37
N THR A 94 12.88 0.64 19.59
CA THR A 94 12.62 1.18 18.23
C THR A 94 12.04 0.14 17.27
N THR A 95 12.37 -1.14 17.46
CA THR A 95 11.82 -2.29 16.72
C THR A 95 10.31 -2.47 16.91
N GLU A 96 9.77 -1.95 17.99
CA GLU A 96 8.38 -2.10 18.39
C GLU A 96 7.46 -0.99 17.87
N ARG A 97 7.98 -0.09 17.01
CA ARG A 97 7.30 1.15 16.61
C ARG A 97 6.96 1.23 15.12
N VAL A 98 7.24 0.19 14.34
CA VAL A 98 6.93 0.11 12.91
C VAL A 98 5.69 -0.75 12.69
N TYR A 99 4.71 -0.26 11.97
CA TYR A 99 3.43 -0.94 11.72
C TYR A 99 3.09 -0.92 10.24
N HIS A 100 2.57 -2.02 9.72
CA HIS A 100 2.17 -2.17 8.32
C HIS A 100 0.65 -2.15 8.20
N LEU A 101 0.11 -1.04 7.71
CA LEU A 101 -1.32 -0.82 7.51
C LEU A 101 -1.68 -1.21 6.07
N LEU A 102 -1.73 -2.52 5.85
CA LEU A 102 -1.94 -3.15 4.56
C LEU A 102 -3.09 -4.15 4.67
N ASN A 103 -3.81 -4.40 3.58
CA ASN A 103 -4.84 -5.42 3.58
C ASN A 103 -4.18 -6.81 3.74
N PRO A 104 -4.51 -7.58 4.80
CA PRO A 104 -3.90 -8.90 4.99
C PRO A 104 -4.44 -9.98 4.03
N TYR A 105 -5.49 -9.70 3.26
CA TYR A 105 -6.15 -10.67 2.39
C TYR A 105 -5.59 -10.73 0.97
N VAL A 106 -5.96 -11.82 0.24
CA VAL A 106 -5.56 -12.06 -1.17
C VAL A 106 -6.72 -12.40 -2.20
N ILE A 107 -7.49 -11.47 -2.79
CA ILE A 107 -8.17 -11.58 -4.15
C ILE A 107 -7.17 -11.38 -5.34
N THR A 108 -7.62 -11.51 -6.57
CA THR A 108 -6.87 -11.10 -7.77
C THR A 108 -7.60 -10.00 -8.54
N TYR A 109 -6.92 -9.28 -9.43
CA TYR A 109 -7.62 -8.35 -10.35
C TYR A 109 -8.78 -9.03 -11.08
N ASP A 110 -8.66 -10.31 -11.44
CA ASP A 110 -9.75 -11.08 -12.08
C ASP A 110 -10.99 -11.17 -11.20
N ASN A 111 -10.82 -11.48 -9.91
CA ASN A 111 -11.94 -11.54 -8.99
C ASN A 111 -12.57 -10.15 -8.78
N TYR A 112 -11.76 -9.10 -8.71
CA TYR A 112 -12.28 -7.73 -8.62
C TYR A 112 -13.09 -7.34 -9.86
N LEU A 113 -12.62 -7.67 -11.06
CA LEU A 113 -13.37 -7.45 -12.30
C LEU A 113 -14.68 -8.25 -12.32
N ASN A 114 -14.70 -9.46 -11.77
CA ASN A 114 -15.95 -10.23 -11.64
C ASN A 114 -16.95 -9.56 -10.70
N LEU A 115 -16.51 -9.03 -9.56
CA LEU A 115 -17.38 -8.26 -8.65
C LEU A 115 -18.00 -7.05 -9.35
N LEU A 116 -17.24 -6.33 -10.19
CA LEU A 116 -17.80 -5.23 -10.98
C LEU A 116 -18.87 -5.69 -11.97
N ARG A 117 -18.70 -6.87 -12.59
CA ARG A 117 -19.73 -7.45 -13.47
C ARG A 117 -20.98 -7.86 -12.69
N GLU A 118 -20.80 -8.44 -11.50
CA GLU A 118 -21.92 -8.79 -10.60
C GLU A 118 -22.69 -7.54 -10.14
N ALA A 119 -22.03 -6.39 -10.10
CA ALA A 119 -22.64 -5.08 -9.88
C ALA A 119 -23.23 -4.44 -11.15
N ASP A 120 -23.48 -5.22 -12.20
CA ASP A 120 -24.06 -4.81 -13.49
C ASP A 120 -23.20 -3.84 -14.33
N LEU A 121 -21.89 -3.75 -14.09
CA LEU A 121 -21.00 -3.03 -15.00
C LEU A 121 -20.68 -3.89 -16.24
N ASN A 122 -20.98 -3.35 -17.41
CA ASN A 122 -20.71 -4.01 -18.69
C ASN A 122 -19.37 -3.56 -19.27
N PHE A 123 -18.40 -4.48 -19.34
CA PHE A 123 -17.09 -4.25 -19.96
C PHE A 123 -16.40 -5.55 -20.35
N ASP A 124 -15.50 -5.46 -21.33
CA ASP A 124 -14.63 -6.54 -21.76
C ASP A 124 -13.30 -6.50 -20.99
N THR A 125 -12.77 -7.68 -20.63
CA THR A 125 -11.37 -7.79 -20.17
C THR A 125 -10.46 -7.89 -21.39
N VAL A 126 -9.46 -7.01 -21.47
CA VAL A 126 -8.48 -6.99 -22.55
C VAL A 126 -7.06 -7.02 -21.99
N SER A 127 -6.08 -7.38 -22.83
CA SER A 127 -4.67 -7.30 -22.43
C SER A 127 -4.23 -5.85 -22.18
N PRO A 128 -3.22 -5.60 -21.33
CA PRO A 128 -2.72 -4.25 -21.07
C PRO A 128 -2.32 -3.48 -22.34
N LYS A 129 -1.76 -4.18 -23.33
CA LYS A 129 -1.38 -3.60 -24.62
C LYS A 129 -2.61 -3.10 -25.40
N ILE A 130 -3.69 -3.87 -25.41
CA ILE A 130 -4.95 -3.49 -26.06
C ILE A 130 -5.58 -2.31 -25.31
N PHE A 131 -5.58 -2.34 -23.97
CA PHE A 131 -6.10 -1.27 -23.13
C PHE A 131 -5.39 0.07 -23.37
N ILE A 132 -4.05 0.09 -23.34
CA ILE A 132 -3.27 1.30 -23.63
C ILE A 132 -3.55 1.82 -25.04
N ASN A 133 -3.56 0.93 -26.03
CA ASN A 133 -3.81 1.33 -27.41
C ASN A 133 -5.18 2.00 -27.54
N ALA A 134 -6.22 1.44 -26.91
CA ALA A 134 -7.55 2.03 -26.91
C ALA A 134 -7.59 3.44 -26.28
N ILE A 135 -6.83 3.67 -25.20
CA ILE A 135 -6.70 5.02 -24.59
C ILE A 135 -5.99 5.99 -25.53
N LEU A 136 -4.90 5.57 -26.17
CA LEU A 136 -4.09 6.45 -27.03
C LEU A 136 -4.75 6.77 -28.36
N THR A 137 -5.56 5.86 -28.91
CA THR A 137 -6.23 6.03 -30.20
C THR A 137 -7.64 6.60 -30.09
N THR A 138 -8.12 6.87 -28.87
CA THR A 138 -9.47 7.45 -28.71
C THR A 138 -9.51 8.86 -29.30
N ILE A 139 -10.55 9.15 -30.07
CA ILE A 139 -10.85 10.51 -30.57
C ILE A 139 -11.64 11.33 -29.54
N ASP A 140 -12.16 10.68 -28.50
CA ASP A 140 -12.90 11.33 -27.43
C ASP A 140 -11.94 12.07 -26.49
N THR A 141 -11.85 13.38 -26.68
CA THR A 141 -11.02 14.28 -25.87
C THR A 141 -11.56 14.50 -24.46
N THR A 142 -12.80 14.07 -24.17
CA THR A 142 -13.38 14.11 -22.82
C THR A 142 -12.98 12.91 -21.97
N ASN A 143 -12.45 11.86 -22.60
CA ASN A 143 -11.97 10.67 -21.90
C ASN A 143 -10.80 11.03 -20.97
N LEU A 144 -11.07 11.02 -19.66
CA LEU A 144 -10.10 11.40 -18.64
C LEU A 144 -8.91 10.43 -18.57
N LEU A 145 -9.04 9.21 -19.08
CA LEU A 145 -7.95 8.23 -19.12
C LEU A 145 -6.80 8.67 -20.02
N VAL A 146 -7.05 9.54 -21.01
CA VAL A 146 -5.99 10.10 -21.86
C VAL A 146 -4.95 10.84 -21.03
N LYS A 147 -5.37 11.49 -19.93
CA LYS A 147 -4.45 12.18 -19.00
C LYS A 147 -3.54 11.22 -18.23
N LEU A 148 -3.95 9.95 -18.10
CA LEU A 148 -3.20 8.90 -17.41
C LEU A 148 -2.43 7.99 -18.38
N SER A 149 -2.48 8.25 -19.69
CA SER A 149 -1.86 7.42 -20.72
C SER A 149 -0.38 7.14 -20.47
N SER A 150 0.41 8.18 -20.19
CA SER A 150 1.85 8.06 -19.90
C SER A 150 2.14 7.24 -18.65
N PHE A 151 1.29 7.34 -17.62
CA PHE A 151 1.39 6.52 -16.42
C PHE A 151 1.12 5.04 -16.73
N PHE A 152 0.06 4.75 -17.50
CA PHE A 152 -0.27 3.38 -17.89
C PHE A 152 0.80 2.77 -18.79
N GLU A 153 1.29 3.50 -19.79
CA GLU A 153 2.40 3.07 -20.63
C GLU A 153 3.63 2.71 -19.79
N GLN A 154 4.02 3.57 -18.85
CA GLN A 154 5.16 3.29 -17.98
C GLN A 154 4.91 2.08 -17.07
N SER A 155 3.70 1.93 -16.55
CA SER A 155 3.36 0.87 -15.60
C SER A 155 3.29 -0.51 -16.27
N PHE A 156 2.70 -0.59 -17.46
CA PHE A 156 2.52 -1.86 -18.17
C PHE A 156 3.73 -2.27 -19.03
N ASN A 157 4.61 -1.33 -19.42
CA ASN A 157 5.84 -1.65 -20.16
C ASN A 157 7.02 -2.05 -19.25
N LYS A 158 6.90 -1.88 -17.93
CA LYS A 158 7.88 -2.42 -17.00
C LYS A 158 7.75 -3.94 -16.98
N ASN A 159 8.69 -4.64 -17.62
CA ASN A 159 8.91 -6.10 -17.50
C ASN A 159 9.25 -6.57 -16.07
N GLY A 160 9.18 -5.68 -15.08
CA GLY A 160 9.32 -6.06 -13.69
C GLY A 160 8.06 -6.82 -13.31
N ILE A 161 8.21 -8.11 -13.04
CA ILE A 161 7.37 -8.79 -12.08
C ILE A 161 7.42 -7.89 -10.84
N LEU A 162 6.42 -7.02 -10.67
CA LEU A 162 6.07 -6.49 -9.36
C LEU A 162 5.55 -7.71 -8.61
N GLU A 163 6.48 -8.58 -8.23
CA GLU A 163 6.23 -9.60 -7.25
C GLU A 163 5.77 -8.77 -6.06
N LEU A 164 4.46 -8.82 -5.81
CA LEU A 164 3.82 -8.05 -4.77
C LEU A 164 4.61 -8.34 -3.51
N LEU A 165 5.38 -7.34 -3.09
CA LEU A 165 6.24 -7.48 -1.92
C LEU A 165 5.36 -7.90 -0.78
N LYS A 166 5.73 -9.00 -0.15
CA LYS A 166 4.98 -9.53 0.98
C LYS A 166 5.41 -8.72 2.19
N TYR A 167 4.49 -7.92 2.70
CA TYR A 167 4.67 -7.26 3.97
C TYR A 167 4.13 -8.17 5.06
N GLU A 168 4.88 -8.30 6.14
CA GLU A 168 4.38 -8.91 7.37
C GLU A 168 3.43 -7.94 8.06
N THR A 169 2.31 -8.43 8.60
CA THR A 169 1.36 -7.61 9.37
C THR A 169 1.08 -8.19 10.77
N VAL A 170 1.93 -9.12 11.23
CA VAL A 170 1.71 -9.90 12.46
C VAL A 170 1.58 -8.98 13.68
N LYS A 171 2.50 -8.04 13.86
CA LYS A 171 2.50 -7.10 14.99
C LYS A 171 1.36 -6.09 14.90
N THR A 172 1.05 -5.60 13.69
CA THR A 172 -0.12 -4.74 13.47
C THR A 172 -1.41 -5.46 13.83
N VAL A 173 -1.58 -6.72 13.42
CA VAL A 173 -2.74 -7.55 13.76
C VAL A 173 -2.83 -7.85 15.26
N GLU A 174 -1.70 -8.10 15.92
CA GLU A 174 -1.68 -8.34 17.37
C GLU A 174 -2.09 -7.09 18.16
N ARG A 175 -1.66 -5.91 17.73
CA ARG A 175 -1.81 -4.66 18.50
C ARG A 175 -3.00 -3.80 18.11
N CYS A 176 -3.51 -3.94 16.90
CA CYS A 176 -4.66 -3.18 16.42
C CYS A 176 -5.92 -4.05 16.42
N GLU A 177 -6.91 -3.69 17.24
CA GLU A 177 -8.14 -4.49 17.38
C GLU A 177 -8.94 -4.53 16.07
N ILE A 178 -8.83 -3.48 15.26
CA ILE A 178 -9.51 -3.39 13.97
C ILE A 178 -8.93 -4.45 13.01
N PHE A 179 -7.60 -4.51 12.91
CA PHE A 179 -6.92 -5.51 12.08
C PHE A 179 -7.12 -6.94 12.60
N LYS A 180 -7.16 -7.13 13.91
CA LYS A 180 -7.46 -8.42 14.53
C LYS A 180 -8.84 -8.95 14.13
N LYS A 181 -9.85 -8.08 14.17
CA LYS A 181 -11.21 -8.40 13.70
C LYS A 181 -11.25 -8.66 12.20
N LEU A 182 -10.48 -7.91 11.41
CA LEU A 182 -10.38 -8.17 9.98
C LEU A 182 -9.82 -9.57 9.76
N SER A 183 -8.68 -9.93 10.36
CA SER A 183 -7.97 -11.22 10.16
C SER A 183 -8.67 -12.50 10.61
N THR A 184 -9.84 -12.41 11.27
CA THR A 184 -10.56 -13.56 11.87
C THR A 184 -11.85 -13.92 11.13
N ASN A 185 -12.22 -13.16 10.09
CA ASN A 185 -13.31 -13.48 9.16
C ASN A 185 -12.75 -14.07 7.85
#